data_AF-A0A7W6WMX4-F1
#
_entry.id   AF-A0A7W6WMX4-F1
#
_cell.length_a   1.000
_cell.length_b   1.000
_cell.length_c   1.000
_cell.angle_alpha   90.00
_cell.angle_beta   90.00
_cell.angle_gamma   90.00
#
_symmetry.space_group_name_H-M   'P 1'
#
loop_
_entity.id
_entity.type
_entity.pdbx_description
1 polymer ?
#
loop_
_entity_poly.entity_id
_entity_poly.type
_entity_poly.pdbx_seq_one_letter_code
_entity_poly.pdbx_strand_id
1 'polypeptide(L)'
;MQHALGDLPGRIVDRQRLRALLGHLARTLHVGFLNDCFFDPATAACLDRGRAGDRGTPILPHCSPDRCPNACITHRHLPPWQASIAEAGHLLKDKRLSPLQRRALIDDNARKRRLIDELTEDAPP
;
A
#
# COMPACT_ATOMS: atom_id res chain seq x y z
N MET A 1 28.08 13.52 -1.98
CA MET A 1 28.31 14.13 -3.31
C MET A 1 27.03 14.87 -3.69
N GLN A 2 27.00 16.20 -3.53
CA GLN A 2 25.82 17.01 -3.88
C GLN A 2 25.99 17.42 -5.34
N HIS A 3 25.17 16.87 -6.24
CA HIS A 3 25.10 17.40 -7.61
C HIS A 3 24.42 18.77 -7.55
N ALA A 4 25.21 19.82 -7.73
CA ALA A 4 24.68 21.15 -7.97
C ALA A 4 23.85 21.09 -9.24
N LEU A 5 22.53 21.22 -9.10
CA LEU A 5 21.63 21.41 -10.23
C LEU A 5 22.05 22.75 -10.87
N GLY A 6 22.68 22.70 -12.03
CA GLY A 6 22.95 23.89 -12.84
C GLY A 6 21.65 24.59 -13.22
N ASP A 7 21.74 25.83 -13.73
CA ASP A 7 20.58 26.62 -14.11
C ASP A 7 19.71 25.82 -15.10
N LEU A 8 18.54 25.39 -14.63
CA LEU A 8 17.54 24.77 -15.47
C LEU A 8 17.05 25.86 -16.44
N PRO A 9 17.11 25.66 -17.77
CA PRO A 9 16.59 26.65 -18.70
C PRO A 9 15.08 26.76 -18.47
N GLY A 10 14.71 27.75 -17.66
CA GLY A 10 13.35 27.91 -17.15
C GLY A 10 12.42 28.27 -18.29
N ARG A 11 11.61 27.30 -18.73
CA ARG A 11 10.41 27.59 -19.52
C ARG A 11 9.37 28.16 -18.57
N ILE A 12 8.72 29.26 -18.96
CA ILE A 12 7.49 29.72 -18.30
C ILE A 12 6.46 28.61 -18.48
N VAL A 13 6.22 27.86 -17.41
CA VAL A 13 5.21 26.80 -17.38
C VAL A 13 3.86 27.48 -17.22
N ASP A 14 2.92 27.21 -18.12
CA ASP A 14 1.55 27.70 -17.95
C ASP A 14 0.94 27.16 -16.64
N ARG A 15 -0.07 27.84 -16.11
CA ARG A 15 -0.67 27.48 -14.80
C ARG A 15 -1.24 26.06 -14.76
N GLN A 16 -1.71 25.52 -15.88
CA GLN A 16 -2.27 24.17 -15.93
C GLN A 16 -1.16 23.13 -15.80
N ARG A 17 -0.07 23.33 -16.53
CA ARG A 17 1.12 22.46 -16.50
C ARG A 17 1.84 22.56 -15.16
N LEU A 18 1.87 23.73 -14.53
CA LEU A 18 2.40 23.89 -13.17
C LEU A 18 1.56 23.11 -12.15
N ARG A 19 0.22 23.17 -12.24
CA ARG A 19 -0.66 22.37 -11.37
C ARG A 19 -0.49 20.88 -11.56
N ALA A 20 -0.32 20.42 -12.81
CA ALA A 20 -0.06 19.01 -13.10
C ALA A 20 1.27 18.55 -12.46
N LEU A 21 2.33 19.36 -12.57
CA LEU A 21 3.64 19.07 -11.96
C LEU A 21 3.58 19.06 -10.43
N LEU A 22 2.88 20.02 -9.82
CA LEU A 22 2.76 20.12 -8.35
C LEU A 22 1.79 19.09 -7.76
N GLY A 23 0.81 18.61 -8.53
CA GLY A 23 -0.19 17.64 -8.06
C GLY A 23 0.42 16.33 -7.56
N HIS A 24 1.55 15.91 -8.12
CA HIS A 24 2.27 14.71 -7.66
C HIS A 24 3.07 14.97 -6.36
N LEU A 25 3.61 16.18 -6.20
CA LEU A 25 4.40 16.59 -5.02
C LEU A 25 3.53 16.95 -3.81
N ALA A 26 2.25 17.26 -4.03
CA ALA A 26 1.30 17.58 -2.97
C ALA A 26 0.71 16.36 -2.26
N ARG A 27 1.15 15.13 -2.60
CA ARG A 27 0.61 13.91 -2.01
C ARG A 27 1.20 13.68 -0.61
N THR A 28 0.35 13.81 0.40
CA THR A 28 0.68 13.46 1.79
C THR A 28 0.91 11.96 1.89
N LEU A 29 2.07 11.54 2.43
CA LEU A 29 2.30 10.14 2.79
C LEU A 29 1.64 9.85 4.14
N HIS A 30 0.59 9.04 4.11
CA HIS A 30 -0.05 8.51 5.31
C HIS A 30 0.65 7.22 5.74
N VAL A 31 1.36 7.28 6.86
CA VAL A 31 2.14 6.15 7.37
C VAL A 31 1.22 5.12 8.00
N GLY A 32 1.39 3.86 7.63
CA GLY A 32 0.59 2.76 8.17
C GLY A 32 1.42 1.60 8.70
N PHE A 33 0.71 0.64 9.31
CA PHE A 33 1.35 -0.53 9.89
C PHE A 33 1.61 -1.63 8.85
N LEU A 34 0.65 -1.88 7.95
CA LEU A 34 0.75 -2.88 6.89
C LEU A 34 1.16 -2.29 5.52
N ASN A 35 0.89 -1.01 5.31
CA ASN A 35 1.26 -0.26 4.12
C ASN A 35 1.20 1.24 4.43
N ASP A 36 2.02 2.02 3.74
CA ASP A 36 1.86 3.47 3.65
C ASP A 36 0.89 3.81 2.50
N CYS A 37 0.40 5.05 2.44
CA CYS A 37 -0.56 5.49 1.42
C CYS A 37 -0.31 6.93 0.97
N PHE A 38 -0.16 7.16 -0.34
CA PHE A 38 -0.06 8.51 -0.92
C PHE A 38 -1.41 9.20 -1.16
N PHE A 39 -2.50 8.50 -0.84
CA PHE A 39 -3.89 8.94 -0.86
C PHE A 39 -4.31 9.91 -1.97
N ASP A 40 -4.96 9.37 -2.98
CA ASP A 40 -5.79 10.08 -3.94
C ASP A 40 -7.24 9.60 -3.78
N PRO A 41 -8.17 10.45 -3.31
CA PRO A 41 -9.54 10.04 -3.05
C PRO A 41 -10.27 9.52 -4.30
N ALA A 42 -9.84 9.93 -5.51
CA ALA A 42 -10.45 9.46 -6.75
C ALA A 42 -10.11 7.99 -7.08
N THR A 43 -9.03 7.45 -6.50
CA THR A 43 -8.54 6.09 -6.82
C THR A 43 -8.30 5.22 -5.59
N ALA A 44 -8.56 5.75 -4.38
CA ALA A 44 -8.28 5.05 -3.13
C ALA A 44 -9.29 3.93 -2.86
N ALA A 45 -8.88 2.67 -3.10
CA ALA A 45 -9.69 1.49 -2.81
C ALA A 45 -10.09 1.34 -1.33
N CYS A 46 -9.38 2.01 -0.41
CA CYS A 46 -9.74 2.05 1.01
C CYS A 46 -11.02 2.83 1.32
N LEU A 47 -11.54 3.64 0.38
CA LEU A 47 -12.78 4.42 0.53
C LEU A 47 -14.03 3.71 -0.02
N ASP A 48 -13.85 2.65 -0.81
CA ASP A 48 -14.90 1.99 -1.60
C ASP A 48 -15.98 1.27 -0.75
N ARG A 49 -15.78 1.23 0.58
CA ARG A 49 -16.66 0.55 1.54
C ARG A 49 -17.71 1.44 2.22
N GLY A 50 -18.04 2.62 1.69
CA GLY A 50 -19.33 3.24 2.06
C GLY A 50 -19.46 4.76 2.12
N ARG A 51 -18.55 5.55 1.53
CA ARG A 51 -18.73 7.00 1.23
C ARG A 51 -17.43 7.54 0.65
N ALA A 52 -17.24 7.41 -0.66
CA ALA A 52 -16.04 7.87 -1.37
C ALA A 52 -15.98 9.41 -1.52
N GLY A 53 -17.10 10.11 -1.41
CA GLY A 53 -17.20 11.52 -1.81
C GLY A 53 -16.65 12.57 -0.85
N ASP A 54 -16.54 12.30 0.46
CA ASP A 54 -16.35 13.35 1.48
C ASP A 54 -15.13 13.18 2.39
N ARG A 55 -14.28 12.16 2.17
CA ARG A 55 -13.13 11.92 3.06
C ARG A 55 -11.86 12.56 2.53
N GLY A 56 -11.25 13.42 3.35
CA GLY A 56 -9.93 14.01 3.10
C GLY A 56 -8.75 13.15 3.55
N THR A 57 -8.97 11.92 4.04
CA THR A 57 -7.92 11.03 4.55
C THR A 57 -8.20 9.55 4.23
N PRO A 58 -7.15 8.71 4.10
CA PRO A 58 -7.31 7.28 3.86
C PRO A 58 -7.79 6.54 5.11
N ILE A 59 -8.53 5.44 4.90
CA ILE A 59 -8.84 4.47 5.95
C ILE A 59 -7.84 3.31 5.80
N LEU A 60 -6.62 3.48 6.32
CA LEU A 60 -5.53 2.51 6.14
C LEU A 60 -5.92 1.06 6.44
N PRO A 61 -6.65 0.73 7.52
CA PRO A 61 -7.07 -0.65 7.79
C PRO A 61 -8.03 -1.26 6.76
N HIS A 62 -8.65 -0.44 5.88
CA HIS A 62 -9.53 -0.89 4.80
C HIS A 62 -8.80 -1.02 3.46
N CYS A 63 -7.52 -0.62 3.40
CA CYS A 63 -6.73 -0.75 2.20
C CYS A 63 -6.63 -2.23 1.79
N SER A 64 -6.61 -2.48 0.48
CA SER A 64 -6.20 -3.75 -0.11
C SER A 64 -4.89 -3.49 -0.86
N PRO A 65 -3.73 -3.60 -0.21
CA PRO A 65 -2.45 -3.17 -0.79
C PRO A 65 -2.08 -3.92 -2.07
N ASP A 66 -2.62 -5.13 -2.26
CA ASP A 66 -2.50 -5.94 -3.47
C ASP A 66 -3.24 -5.38 -4.69
N ARG A 67 -4.14 -4.40 -4.51
CA ARG A 67 -4.97 -3.84 -5.60
C ARG A 67 -5.07 -2.31 -5.58
N CYS A 68 -4.69 -1.68 -4.49
CA CYS A 68 -4.85 -0.24 -4.32
C CYS A 68 -3.66 0.51 -4.95
N PRO A 69 -3.86 1.33 -5.99
CA PRO A 69 -2.77 2.08 -6.63
C PRO A 69 -2.16 3.16 -5.72
N ASN A 70 -2.78 3.41 -4.55
CA ASN A 70 -2.31 4.37 -3.57
C ASN A 70 -1.43 3.74 -2.48
N ALA A 71 -1.43 2.40 -2.38
CA ALA A 71 -0.67 1.71 -1.34
C ALA A 71 0.82 1.64 -1.70
N CYS A 72 1.67 1.84 -0.70
CA CYS A 72 3.10 1.67 -0.80
C CYS A 72 3.55 0.66 0.25
N ILE A 73 4.23 -0.39 -0.19
CA ILE A 73 4.83 -1.40 0.69
C ILE A 73 6.34 -1.39 0.48
N THR A 74 7.10 -1.17 1.54
CA THR A 74 8.55 -1.29 1.58
C THR A 74 8.97 -2.36 2.60
N HIS A 75 10.27 -2.69 2.67
CA HIS A 75 10.80 -3.70 3.59
C HIS A 75 10.39 -3.50 5.06
N ARG A 76 10.14 -2.26 5.50
CA ARG A 76 9.67 -1.97 6.88
C ARG A 76 8.37 -2.70 7.25
N HIS A 77 7.55 -3.03 6.25
CA HIS A 77 6.27 -3.69 6.43
C HIS A 77 6.37 -5.21 6.38
N LEU A 78 7.51 -5.78 5.99
CA LEU A 78 7.69 -7.24 5.94
C LEU A 78 7.41 -7.91 7.29
N PRO A 79 7.94 -7.44 8.44
CA PRO A 79 7.73 -8.12 9.71
C PRO A 79 6.26 -8.37 10.09
N PRO A 80 5.34 -7.38 10.05
CA PRO A 80 3.94 -7.63 10.37
C PRO A 80 3.23 -8.53 9.34
N TRP A 81 3.60 -8.47 8.05
CA TRP A 81 3.05 -9.40 7.05
C TRP A 81 3.50 -10.84 7.30
N GLN A 82 4.79 -11.06 7.55
CA GLN A 82 5.35 -12.37 7.88
C GLN A 82 4.73 -12.94 9.16
N ALA A 83 4.55 -12.11 10.20
CA ALA A 83 3.87 -12.51 11.42
C ALA A 83 2.41 -12.96 11.15
N SER A 84 1.66 -12.23 10.32
CA SER A 84 0.30 -12.61 9.94
C SER A 84 0.25 -13.90 9.13
N ILE A 85 1.23 -14.14 8.25
CA ILE A 85 1.37 -15.37 7.46
C ILE A 85 1.65 -16.58 8.36
N ALA A 86 2.55 -16.42 9.33
CA ALA A 86 2.87 -17.43 10.32
C ALA A 86 1.65 -17.77 11.17
N GLU A 87 0.93 -16.76 11.66
CA GLU A 87 -0.27 -16.93 12.48
C GLU A 87 -1.37 -17.70 11.73
N ALA A 88 -1.61 -17.40 10.45
CA ALA A 88 -2.53 -18.18 9.63
C ALA A 88 -2.12 -19.67 9.55
N GLY A 89 -0.82 -19.97 9.51
CA GLY A 89 -0.28 -21.33 9.58
C GLY A 89 -0.57 -22.01 10.92
N HIS A 90 -0.55 -21.28 12.03
CA HIS A 90 -0.96 -21.79 13.35
C HIS A 90 -2.47 -22.05 13.42
N LEU A 91 -3.29 -21.09 12.98
CA LEU A 91 -4.75 -21.21 12.98
C LEU A 91 -5.22 -22.43 12.16
N LEU A 92 -4.60 -22.69 11.01
CA LEU A 92 -4.93 -23.82 10.16
C LEU A 92 -4.72 -25.20 10.81
N LYS A 93 -3.98 -25.29 11.93
CA LYS A 93 -3.84 -26.52 12.71
C LYS A 93 -5.07 -26.83 13.56
N ASP A 94 -5.93 -25.86 13.84
CA ASP A 94 -7.16 -26.09 14.61
C ASP A 94 -8.14 -26.94 13.80
N LYS A 95 -8.55 -28.08 14.37
CA LYS A 95 -9.49 -29.02 13.77
C LYS A 95 -10.94 -28.53 13.83
N ARG A 96 -11.24 -27.52 14.66
CA ARG A 96 -12.59 -26.94 14.84
C ARG A 96 -12.97 -25.91 13.78
N LEU A 97 -12.03 -25.52 12.91
CA LEU A 97 -12.33 -24.60 11.81
C LEU A 97 -13.32 -25.24 10.83
N SER A 98 -14.39 -24.51 10.51
CA SER A 98 -15.31 -24.95 9.46
C SER A 98 -14.60 -24.99 8.10
N PRO A 99 -15.08 -25.81 7.15
CA PRO A 99 -14.49 -25.89 5.81
C PRO A 99 -14.38 -24.52 5.12
N LEU A 100 -15.38 -23.64 5.29
CA LEU A 100 -15.39 -22.31 4.70
C LEU A 100 -14.37 -21.36 5.34
N GLN A 101 -14.23 -21.39 6.68
CA GLN A 101 -13.22 -20.60 7.38
C GLN A 101 -11.80 -21.06 7.01
N ARG A 102 -11.59 -22.37 6.91
CA ARG A 102 -10.31 -22.94 6.46
C ARG A 102 -9.95 -22.48 5.05
N ARG A 103 -10.90 -22.53 4.11
CA ARG A 103 -10.70 -22.02 2.74
C ARG A 103 -10.34 -20.53 2.75
N ALA A 104 -11.08 -19.72 3.48
CA ALA A 104 -10.83 -18.28 3.59
C ALA A 104 -9.40 -17.98 4.12
N LEU A 105 -8.95 -18.71 5.15
CA LEU A 105 -7.58 -18.58 5.68
C LEU A 105 -6.52 -18.99 4.66
N ILE A 106 -6.73 -20.08 3.92
CA ILE A 106 -5.79 -20.55 2.89
C ILE A 106 -5.65 -19.49 1.78
N ASP A 107 -6.78 -19.01 1.26
CA ASP A 107 -6.78 -18.05 0.15
C ASP A 107 -6.19 -16.70 0.58
N ASP A 108 -6.53 -16.24 1.79
CA ASP A 108 -5.95 -15.04 2.40
C ASP A 108 -4.44 -15.16 2.58
N ASN A 109 -3.95 -16.29 3.11
CA ASN A 109 -2.53 -16.50 3.34
C ASN A 109 -1.74 -16.60 2.01
N ALA A 110 -2.31 -17.26 1.00
CA ALA A 110 -1.73 -17.31 -0.34
C ALA A 110 -1.64 -15.90 -0.97
N ARG A 111 -2.66 -15.05 -0.77
CA ARG A 111 -2.62 -13.65 -1.21
C ARG A 111 -1.52 -12.87 -0.51
N LYS A 112 -1.37 -13.02 0.82
CA LYS A 112 -0.34 -12.31 1.60
C LYS A 112 1.08 -12.66 1.17
N ARG A 113 1.35 -13.94 0.88
CA ARG A 113 2.66 -14.39 0.37
C ARG A 113 2.99 -13.69 -0.94
N ARG A 114 2.13 -13.82 -1.95
CA ARG A 114 2.29 -13.13 -3.24
C ARG A 114 2.53 -11.63 -3.12
N LEU A 115 1.89 -10.97 -2.16
CA LEU A 115 2.06 -9.54 -1.94
C LEU A 115 3.47 -9.15 -1.48
N ILE A 116 4.15 -10.01 -0.73
CA ILE A 116 5.47 -9.72 -0.17
C ILE A 116 6.62 -10.44 -0.86
N ASP A 117 6.34 -11.36 -1.80
CA ASP A 117 7.33 -12.20 -2.46
C ASP A 117 8.44 -11.34 -3.11
N GLU A 118 8.08 -10.32 -3.90
CA GLU A 118 9.04 -9.39 -4.55
C GLU A 118 9.95 -8.69 -3.52
N LEU A 119 9.38 -8.24 -2.40
CA LEU A 119 10.12 -7.54 -1.34
C LEU A 119 11.04 -8.48 -0.53
N THR A 120 10.78 -9.78 -0.54
CA THR A 120 11.66 -10.77 0.09
C THR A 120 12.80 -11.21 -0.81
N GLU A 121 12.62 -11.16 -2.14
CA GLU A 121 13.67 -11.43 -3.12
C GLU A 121 14.69 -10.29 -3.20
N ASP A 122 14.24 -9.04 -3.05
CA ASP A 122 15.08 -7.84 -3.08
C ASP A 122 15.80 -7.51 -1.76
N ALA A 123 15.66 -8.34 -0.72
CA ALA A 123 16.27 -8.07 0.58
C ALA A 123 17.82 -8.16 0.48
N PRO A 124 18.57 -7.14 0.92
CA PRO A 124 20.03 -7.22 0.96
C PRO A 124 20.48 -8.36 1.90
N PRO A 125 21.62 -9.02 1.58
CA PRO A 125 22.14 -10.15 2.37
C PRO A 125 22.53 -9.76 3.80
#